data_AF-A0A3S0XLJ2-F1
#
_entry.id   AF-A0A3S0XLJ2-F1
#
_cell.length_a   1.000
_cell.length_b   1.000
_cell.length_c   1.000
_cell.angle_alpha   90.00
_cell.angle_beta   90.00
_cell.angle_gamma   90.00
#
_symmetry.space_group_name_H-M   'P 1'
#
loop_
_entity.id
_entity.type
_entity.pdbx_description
1 polymer ?
#
loop_
_entity_poly.entity_id
_entity_poly.type
_entity_poly.pdbx_seq_one_letter_code
_entity_poly.pdbx_strand_id
1 'polypeptide(L)'
;MFAESRDFQSGLDAVQSGRYVEAIDLLENFCQQCQVNSQTNCKEYIQAQMGLVKAYHYTGQQPKAIALCQQLAAIDNPQIQAWVQRVLPSLSAKSESAQTQITPEKPTLTPEEAAQLLQAGHKALKFKRYADAVQALEQYCQSAQPGTKDYSQAQMWLVKAYQGNGQLEEAIALCQQLTTSEQEVTQIWARRFISDLLPTAATQITVESTESNIQEQSQTIAISETTTKVEFRLKSLHEFKSFCQQTLLRDLKAIETTRKEVLKSIIFVNVAVFVAVIFLFKFFPIVLQTSFLVLFCFLLVILGCFWILVAFYTSATETYARGFKSIIIEKIFDFINTNHNLKYSSVSSDIETYDTMSAFLHSQIFQGLLKPNKISQEDCICGDIGETNIFFSEIFAQVEVRHGWARYLNFVQQLQALNSFVPRFIIRRIFIFMLPIYILVLLFQFIKGTPYVTSRIIKGQKIDYQRFKEEVLNNEFSRKTIFQGLFFRAKFNKFFPGKTVVLPKLDKANINTISIGKGQAIKLEDPEFSKLYTVYGDNQVEARYILSTNLMEKLVKFRKKAGKNIYVSFVENMIYIAVESSEDLFEPKLYNNMLSFTPMREYFETIQLMLGIVDDLNLNRRIWSQN
;
A
#
# COMPACT_ATOMS: atom_id res chain seq x y z
N MET A 1 -41.46 -6.59 -26.72
CA MET A 1 -40.56 -7.70 -26.36
C MET A 1 -39.10 -7.32 -26.10
N PHE A 2 -38.36 -6.60 -26.97
CA PHE A 2 -36.94 -6.29 -26.69
C PHE A 2 -36.67 -5.09 -25.75
N ALA A 3 -37.63 -4.17 -25.58
CA ALA A 3 -37.50 -3.05 -24.63
C ALA A 3 -37.85 -3.46 -23.19
N GLU A 4 -38.91 -4.26 -23.01
CA GLU A 4 -39.40 -4.74 -21.71
C GLU A 4 -38.33 -5.47 -20.88
N SER A 5 -37.47 -6.25 -21.52
CA SER A 5 -36.39 -6.97 -20.82
C SER A 5 -35.24 -6.08 -20.35
N ARG A 6 -34.99 -4.94 -21.03
CA ARG A 6 -33.85 -4.06 -20.71
C ARG A 6 -34.15 -3.20 -19.48
N ASP A 7 -35.35 -2.65 -19.40
CA ASP A 7 -35.75 -1.79 -18.27
C ASP A 7 -35.91 -2.60 -16.99
N PHE A 8 -36.43 -3.83 -17.10
CA PHE A 8 -36.47 -4.80 -16.00
C PHE A 8 -35.08 -5.12 -15.44
N GLN A 9 -34.14 -5.52 -16.31
CA GLN A 9 -32.80 -5.90 -15.86
C GLN A 9 -32.04 -4.69 -15.31
N SER A 10 -32.16 -3.53 -15.94
CA SER A 10 -31.55 -2.29 -15.49
C SER A 10 -32.13 -1.83 -14.14
N GLY A 11 -33.44 -2.02 -13.92
CA GLY A 11 -34.11 -1.76 -12.66
C GLY A 11 -33.62 -2.68 -11.53
N LEU A 12 -33.45 -3.98 -11.79
CA LEU A 12 -32.90 -4.91 -10.79
C LEU A 12 -31.43 -4.62 -10.47
N ASP A 13 -30.62 -4.28 -11.47
CA ASP A 13 -29.22 -3.88 -11.28
C ASP A 13 -29.12 -2.59 -10.45
N ALA A 14 -30.06 -1.65 -10.63
CA ALA A 14 -30.17 -0.45 -9.82
C ALA A 14 -30.54 -0.76 -8.35
N VAL A 15 -31.45 -1.71 -8.10
CA VAL A 15 -31.77 -2.20 -6.73
C VAL A 15 -30.54 -2.83 -6.06
N GLN A 16 -29.77 -3.63 -6.79
CA GLN A 16 -28.55 -4.28 -6.26
C GLN A 16 -27.42 -3.28 -5.99
N SER A 17 -27.33 -2.24 -6.81
CA SER A 17 -26.32 -1.18 -6.69
C SER A 17 -26.70 -0.07 -5.70
N GLY A 18 -27.86 -0.18 -5.03
CA GLY A 18 -28.32 0.80 -4.04
C GLY A 18 -28.90 2.10 -4.63
N ARG A 19 -29.15 2.17 -5.94
CA ARG A 19 -29.74 3.32 -6.63
C ARG A 19 -31.26 3.24 -6.62
N TYR A 20 -31.86 3.40 -5.44
CA TYR A 20 -33.28 3.07 -5.22
C TYR A 20 -34.29 3.99 -5.92
N VAL A 21 -33.98 5.28 -6.13
CA VAL A 21 -34.89 6.22 -6.81
C VAL A 21 -35.00 5.86 -8.31
N GLU A 22 -33.86 5.66 -8.97
CA GLU A 22 -33.80 5.21 -10.38
C GLU A 22 -34.42 3.81 -10.56
N ALA A 23 -34.23 2.92 -9.58
CA ALA A 23 -34.87 1.60 -9.59
C ALA A 23 -36.39 1.67 -9.52
N ILE A 24 -36.96 2.63 -8.76
CA ILE A 24 -38.41 2.83 -8.67
C ILE A 24 -38.95 3.24 -10.03
N ASP A 25 -38.35 4.26 -10.67
CA ASP A 25 -38.82 4.77 -11.96
C ASP A 25 -38.83 3.69 -13.05
N LEU A 26 -37.76 2.88 -13.11
CA LEU A 26 -37.62 1.80 -14.11
C LEU A 26 -38.55 0.62 -13.84
N LEU A 27 -38.66 0.18 -12.59
CA LEU A 27 -39.48 -0.99 -12.24
C LEU A 27 -40.98 -0.66 -12.18
N GLU A 28 -41.38 0.56 -11.78
CA GLU A 28 -42.79 0.99 -11.85
C GLU A 28 -43.27 1.03 -13.30
N ASN A 29 -42.47 1.61 -14.21
CA ASN A 29 -42.81 1.67 -15.64
C ASN A 29 -42.94 0.25 -16.23
N PHE A 30 -42.01 -0.65 -15.91
CA PHE A 30 -42.10 -2.05 -16.30
C PHE A 30 -43.37 -2.73 -15.76
N CYS A 31 -43.69 -2.55 -14.46
CA CYS A 31 -44.89 -3.12 -13.87
C CYS A 31 -46.19 -2.57 -14.48
N GLN A 32 -46.25 -1.28 -14.81
CA GLN A 32 -47.41 -0.68 -15.49
C GLN A 32 -47.61 -1.27 -16.89
N GLN A 33 -46.52 -1.45 -17.65
CA GLN A 33 -46.58 -2.06 -18.98
C GLN A 33 -47.05 -3.53 -18.91
N CYS A 34 -46.56 -4.31 -17.93
CA CYS A 34 -47.03 -5.68 -17.71
C CYS A 34 -48.52 -5.75 -17.34
N GLN A 35 -49.04 -4.77 -16.58
CA GLN A 35 -50.48 -4.69 -16.26
C GLN A 35 -51.32 -4.38 -17.50
N VAL A 36 -50.90 -3.43 -18.34
CA VAL A 36 -51.60 -3.08 -19.60
C VAL A 36 -51.61 -4.28 -20.56
N ASN A 37 -50.51 -5.02 -20.62
CA ASN A 37 -50.38 -6.20 -21.49
C ASN A 37 -50.97 -7.50 -20.87
N SER A 38 -51.64 -7.42 -19.72
CA SER A 38 -52.23 -8.57 -19.00
C SER A 38 -51.23 -9.69 -18.65
N GLN A 39 -49.94 -9.34 -18.48
CA GLN A 39 -48.85 -10.26 -18.11
C GLN A 39 -48.50 -10.16 -16.61
N THR A 40 -49.51 -10.21 -15.74
CA THR A 40 -49.34 -10.03 -14.29
C THR A 40 -48.92 -11.30 -13.54
N ASN A 41 -48.80 -12.44 -14.24
CA ASN A 41 -48.48 -13.74 -13.63
C ASN A 41 -47.12 -14.30 -14.07
N CYS A 42 -46.28 -13.49 -14.74
CA CYS A 42 -44.93 -13.91 -15.12
C CYS A 42 -43.94 -13.73 -13.96
N LYS A 43 -42.87 -14.52 -13.97
CA LYS A 43 -41.84 -14.53 -12.93
C LYS A 43 -41.13 -13.18 -12.84
N GLU A 44 -40.93 -12.54 -13.97
CA GLU A 44 -40.28 -11.24 -14.12
C GLU A 44 -41.10 -10.13 -13.47
N TYR A 45 -42.42 -10.15 -13.63
CA TYR A 45 -43.32 -9.19 -12.99
C TYR A 45 -43.28 -9.29 -11.47
N ILE A 46 -43.31 -10.52 -10.95
CA ILE A 46 -43.19 -10.79 -9.51
C ILE A 46 -41.83 -10.31 -8.97
N GLN A 47 -40.74 -10.59 -9.69
CA GLN A 47 -39.40 -10.14 -9.30
C GLN A 47 -39.29 -8.60 -9.31
N ALA A 48 -39.92 -7.93 -10.27
CA ALA A 48 -39.98 -6.48 -10.33
C ALA A 48 -40.74 -5.90 -9.12
N GLN A 49 -41.87 -6.49 -8.75
CA GLN A 49 -42.64 -6.09 -7.56
C GLN A 49 -41.86 -6.30 -6.26
N MET A 50 -41.13 -7.41 -6.12
CA MET A 50 -40.23 -7.64 -4.97
C MET A 50 -39.10 -6.59 -4.92
N GLY A 51 -38.55 -6.23 -6.08
CA GLY A 51 -37.56 -5.14 -6.21
C GLY A 51 -38.13 -3.78 -5.79
N LEU A 52 -39.37 -3.47 -6.18
CA LEU A 52 -40.08 -2.25 -5.79
C LEU A 52 -40.36 -2.18 -4.29
N VAL A 53 -40.81 -3.28 -3.65
CA VAL A 53 -41.00 -3.32 -2.19
C VAL A 53 -39.71 -2.94 -1.47
N LYS A 54 -38.56 -3.47 -1.93
CA LYS A 54 -37.25 -3.13 -1.37
C LYS A 54 -36.91 -1.66 -1.61
N ALA A 55 -37.07 -1.16 -2.82
CA ALA A 55 -36.74 0.22 -3.15
C ALA A 55 -37.63 1.25 -2.40
N TYR A 56 -38.94 0.99 -2.27
CA TYR A 56 -39.84 1.82 -1.46
C TYR A 56 -39.51 1.80 0.03
N HIS A 57 -39.08 0.66 0.56
CA HIS A 57 -38.64 0.57 1.95
C HIS A 57 -37.44 1.48 2.23
N TYR A 58 -36.42 1.44 1.35
CA TYR A 58 -35.19 2.23 1.52
C TYR A 58 -35.34 3.71 1.18
N THR A 59 -36.33 4.09 0.35
CA THR A 59 -36.64 5.49 0.04
C THR A 59 -37.66 6.12 1.00
N GLY A 60 -38.15 5.37 1.98
CA GLY A 60 -39.08 5.86 3.00
C GLY A 60 -40.56 5.89 2.60
N GLN A 61 -40.93 5.37 1.42
CA GLN A 61 -42.33 5.23 0.96
C GLN A 61 -43.00 3.97 1.55
N GLN A 62 -42.99 3.87 2.87
CA GLN A 62 -43.47 2.70 3.64
C GLN A 62 -44.91 2.26 3.32
N PRO A 63 -45.91 3.15 3.20
CA PRO A 63 -47.29 2.72 2.92
C PRO A 63 -47.43 1.98 1.59
N LYS A 64 -46.69 2.42 0.56
CA LYS A 64 -46.65 1.75 -0.75
C LYS A 64 -45.94 0.40 -0.67
N ALA A 65 -44.84 0.32 0.09
CA ALA A 65 -44.11 -0.93 0.30
C ALA A 65 -44.99 -1.99 1.00
N ILE A 66 -45.76 -1.59 2.02
CA ILE A 66 -46.67 -2.48 2.74
C ILE A 66 -47.81 -2.94 1.83
N ALA A 67 -48.46 -2.01 1.12
CA ALA A 67 -49.56 -2.35 0.22
C ALA A 67 -49.14 -3.33 -0.88
N LEU A 68 -47.97 -3.11 -1.49
CA LEU A 68 -47.43 -4.00 -2.52
C LEU A 68 -46.98 -5.36 -1.94
N CYS A 69 -46.43 -5.36 -0.73
CA CYS A 69 -46.06 -6.61 -0.03
C CYS A 69 -47.29 -7.44 0.35
N GLN A 70 -48.40 -6.80 0.76
CA GLN A 70 -49.68 -7.46 1.01
C GLN A 70 -50.31 -8.02 -0.28
N GLN A 71 -50.19 -7.32 -1.41
CA GLN A 71 -50.62 -7.84 -2.71
C GLN A 71 -49.83 -9.10 -3.11
N LEU A 72 -48.52 -9.12 -2.87
CA LEU A 72 -47.68 -10.30 -3.09
C LEU A 72 -48.02 -11.46 -2.15
N ALA A 73 -48.58 -11.18 -0.97
CA ALA A 73 -49.02 -12.20 -0.01
C ALA A 73 -50.20 -13.04 -0.52
N ALA A 74 -51.04 -12.44 -1.39
CA ALA A 74 -52.20 -13.11 -1.98
C ALA A 74 -51.83 -14.07 -3.13
N ILE A 75 -50.55 -14.14 -3.53
CA ILE A 75 -50.07 -15.05 -4.57
C ILE A 75 -49.75 -16.41 -3.91
N ASP A 76 -50.39 -17.48 -4.39
CA ASP A 76 -50.17 -18.86 -3.94
C ASP A 76 -48.83 -19.42 -4.43
N ASN A 77 -47.73 -18.90 -3.89
CA ASN A 77 -46.38 -19.40 -4.13
C ASN A 77 -45.59 -19.52 -2.80
N PRO A 78 -45.10 -20.71 -2.44
CA PRO A 78 -44.45 -20.96 -1.16
C PRO A 78 -43.17 -20.13 -0.95
N GLN A 79 -42.43 -19.81 -2.01
CA GLN A 79 -41.22 -18.98 -1.90
C GLN A 79 -41.56 -17.50 -1.64
N ILE A 80 -42.64 -17.01 -2.25
CA ILE A 80 -43.10 -15.63 -2.06
C ILE A 80 -43.72 -15.50 -0.68
N GLN A 81 -44.53 -16.47 -0.24
CA GLN A 81 -45.10 -16.46 1.10
C GLN A 81 -44.01 -16.49 2.18
N ALA A 82 -42.97 -17.34 2.04
CA ALA A 82 -41.84 -17.35 2.96
C ALA A 82 -41.06 -16.01 2.97
N TRP A 83 -40.96 -15.35 1.81
CA TRP A 83 -40.33 -14.04 1.69
C TRP A 83 -41.19 -12.93 2.32
N VAL A 84 -42.51 -12.89 2.07
CA VAL A 84 -43.45 -11.95 2.66
C VAL A 84 -43.48 -12.09 4.19
N GLN A 85 -43.53 -13.31 4.71
CA GLN A 85 -43.52 -13.56 6.17
C GLN A 85 -42.26 -13.02 6.86
N ARG A 86 -41.14 -12.92 6.14
CA ARG A 86 -39.90 -12.31 6.65
C ARG A 86 -39.88 -10.78 6.54
N VAL A 87 -40.46 -10.25 5.47
CA VAL A 87 -40.34 -8.82 5.12
C VAL A 87 -41.49 -7.99 5.72
N LEU A 88 -42.71 -8.52 5.77
CA LEU A 88 -43.89 -7.79 6.28
C LEU A 88 -43.73 -7.29 7.73
N PRO A 89 -43.16 -8.06 8.69
CA PRO A 89 -42.95 -7.58 10.06
C PRO A 89 -41.95 -6.43 10.16
N SER A 90 -40.91 -6.43 9.31
CA SER A 90 -39.91 -5.34 9.29
C SER A 90 -40.43 -4.08 8.58
N LEU A 91 -41.46 -4.22 7.74
CA LEU A 91 -42.18 -3.10 7.15
C LEU A 91 -43.19 -2.49 8.14
N SER A 92 -43.94 -3.30 8.90
CA SER A 92 -44.96 -2.82 9.84
C SER A 92 -44.40 -2.23 11.14
N ALA A 93 -43.26 -2.74 11.63
CA ALA A 93 -42.61 -2.23 12.85
C ALA A 93 -42.18 -0.75 12.75
N LYS A 94 -42.07 -0.20 11.53
CA LYS A 94 -41.68 1.19 11.27
C LYS A 94 -42.89 2.10 10.97
N SER A 95 -44.10 1.54 10.77
CA SER A 95 -45.35 2.31 10.66
C SER A 95 -46.08 2.47 12.01
N GLU A 96 -45.89 1.55 12.95
CA GLU A 96 -46.50 1.62 14.30
C GLU A 96 -45.91 2.73 15.19
N SER A 97 -44.77 3.31 14.81
CA SER A 97 -44.20 4.48 15.49
C SER A 97 -44.94 5.81 15.23
N ALA A 98 -46.09 5.79 14.54
CA ALA A 98 -46.86 6.98 14.20
C ALA A 98 -48.17 7.18 14.99
N GLN A 99 -48.54 6.34 15.97
CA GLN A 99 -49.72 6.61 16.81
C GLN A 99 -49.48 6.33 18.30
N THR A 100 -49.65 7.41 19.07
CA THR A 100 -49.93 7.51 20.52
C THR A 100 -48.73 7.66 21.48
N GLN A 101 -48.75 8.80 22.18
CA GLN A 101 -47.83 9.28 23.20
C GLN A 101 -47.84 8.40 24.47
N ILE A 102 -46.67 8.27 25.14
CA ILE A 102 -46.36 8.71 26.53
C ILE A 102 -44.97 8.13 26.93
N THR A 103 -44.08 9.02 27.35
CA THR A 103 -42.66 8.93 27.85
C THR A 103 -42.52 7.99 29.09
N PRO A 104 -41.31 7.55 29.59
CA PRO A 104 -39.98 8.13 29.35
C PRO A 104 -38.74 7.22 29.12
N GLU A 105 -37.82 7.81 28.34
CA GLU A 105 -36.34 7.79 28.38
C GLU A 105 -35.48 6.52 28.25
N LYS A 106 -34.76 6.45 27.12
CA LYS A 106 -33.32 6.14 27.09
C LYS A 106 -32.65 6.98 25.98
N PRO A 107 -31.51 7.67 26.23
CA PRO A 107 -31.03 8.71 25.32
C PRO A 107 -30.53 8.07 24.02
N THR A 108 -31.29 8.26 22.95
CA THR A 108 -30.88 7.80 21.62
C THR A 108 -30.11 8.95 20.98
N LEU A 109 -28.79 8.85 20.95
CA LEU A 109 -27.91 9.80 20.27
C LEU A 109 -28.39 9.99 18.82
N THR A 110 -28.39 11.23 18.34
CA THR A 110 -28.74 11.52 16.95
C THR A 110 -27.75 10.82 16.00
N PRO A 111 -28.14 10.47 14.75
CA PRO A 111 -27.23 9.82 13.80
C PRO A 111 -25.93 10.59 13.57
N GLU A 112 -25.97 11.93 13.68
CA GLU A 112 -24.79 12.79 13.60
C GLU A 112 -23.87 12.64 14.81
N GLU A 113 -24.43 12.58 16.03
CA GLU A 113 -23.64 12.35 17.24
C GLU A 113 -23.04 10.93 17.28
N ALA A 114 -23.77 9.93 16.79
CA ALA A 114 -23.27 8.56 16.66
C ALA A 114 -22.08 8.49 15.67
N ALA A 115 -22.17 9.18 14.53
CA ALA A 115 -21.06 9.28 13.57
C ALA A 115 -19.85 10.01 14.17
N GLN A 116 -20.07 11.08 14.95
CA GLN A 116 -19.01 11.80 15.64
C GLN A 116 -18.30 10.93 16.69
N LEU A 117 -19.05 10.15 17.49
CA LEU A 117 -18.51 9.23 18.48
C LEU A 117 -17.67 8.12 17.84
N LEU A 118 -18.16 7.53 16.74
CA LEU A 118 -17.42 6.51 16.00
C LEU A 118 -16.11 7.08 15.43
N GLN A 119 -16.16 8.29 14.85
CA GLN A 119 -14.97 8.96 14.31
C GLN A 119 -13.99 9.36 15.42
N ALA A 120 -14.49 9.83 16.57
CA ALA A 120 -13.68 10.18 17.74
C ALA A 120 -12.98 8.94 18.31
N GLY A 121 -13.69 7.83 18.48
CA GLY A 121 -13.13 6.56 18.93
C GLY A 121 -12.03 6.02 18.01
N HIS A 122 -12.27 6.07 16.70
CA HIS A 122 -11.25 5.67 15.71
C HIS A 122 -10.02 6.60 15.71
N LYS A 123 -10.22 7.91 15.84
CA LYS A 123 -9.13 8.88 15.96
C LYS A 123 -8.31 8.63 17.22
N ALA A 124 -8.95 8.41 18.36
CA ALA A 124 -8.29 8.13 19.64
C ALA A 124 -7.45 6.83 19.58
N LEU A 125 -7.97 5.77 18.95
CA LEU A 125 -7.22 4.54 18.68
C LEU A 125 -5.94 4.80 17.85
N LYS A 126 -6.05 5.59 16.78
CA LYS A 126 -4.90 5.92 15.92
C LYS A 126 -3.80 6.68 16.67
N PHE A 127 -4.17 7.52 17.63
CA PHE A 127 -3.24 8.27 18.47
C PHE A 127 -2.87 7.57 19.78
N LYS A 128 -3.21 6.28 19.94
CA LYS A 128 -2.93 5.44 21.13
C LYS A 128 -3.51 6.01 22.44
N ARG A 129 -4.59 6.79 22.36
CA ARG A 129 -5.37 7.27 23.51
C ARG A 129 -6.46 6.26 23.82
N TYR A 130 -6.09 5.16 24.47
CA TYR A 130 -6.98 4.01 24.61
C TYR A 130 -8.18 4.27 25.55
N ALA A 131 -7.99 5.01 26.64
CA ALA A 131 -9.09 5.39 27.53
C ALA A 131 -10.17 6.22 26.81
N ASP A 132 -9.76 7.27 26.08
CA ASP A 132 -10.66 8.11 25.28
C ASP A 132 -11.39 7.27 24.20
N ALA A 133 -10.69 6.29 23.61
CA ALA A 133 -11.25 5.40 22.61
C ALA A 133 -12.30 4.43 23.19
N VAL A 134 -12.00 3.83 24.35
CA VAL A 134 -12.95 2.95 25.06
C VAL A 134 -14.23 3.72 25.36
N GLN A 135 -14.12 4.91 25.96
CA GLN A 135 -15.27 5.75 26.30
C GLN A 135 -16.15 6.08 25.08
N ALA A 136 -15.55 6.56 23.99
CA ALA A 136 -16.30 6.95 22.80
C ALA A 136 -16.94 5.74 22.09
N LEU A 137 -16.25 4.59 22.06
CA LEU A 137 -16.74 3.39 21.38
C LEU A 137 -17.77 2.61 22.20
N GLU A 138 -17.66 2.57 23.52
CA GLU A 138 -18.72 2.02 24.39
C GLU A 138 -20.01 2.83 24.25
N GLN A 139 -19.90 4.16 24.31
CA GLN A 139 -21.05 5.04 24.17
C GLN A 139 -21.72 4.89 22.80
N TYR A 140 -20.92 4.69 21.75
CA TYR A 140 -21.44 4.34 20.44
C TYR A 140 -22.12 2.97 20.44
N CYS A 141 -21.48 1.92 20.97
CA CYS A 141 -22.05 0.56 20.98
C CYS A 141 -23.34 0.46 21.81
N GLN A 142 -23.51 1.27 22.85
CA GLN A 142 -24.73 1.30 23.66
C GLN A 142 -25.93 1.95 22.96
N SER A 143 -25.68 2.80 21.96
CA SER A 143 -26.70 3.61 21.27
C SER A 143 -26.94 3.21 19.83
N ALA A 144 -26.00 2.47 19.21
CA ALA A 144 -26.07 2.04 17.82
C ALA A 144 -26.87 0.75 17.62
N GLN A 145 -27.44 0.60 16.42
CA GLN A 145 -28.22 -0.59 16.05
C GLN A 145 -27.31 -1.81 15.80
N PRO A 146 -27.52 -2.94 16.50
CA PRO A 146 -26.80 -4.18 16.26
C PRO A 146 -26.98 -4.68 14.82
N GLY A 147 -25.92 -5.27 14.24
CA GLY A 147 -25.95 -5.88 12.91
C GLY A 147 -25.56 -4.95 11.75
N THR A 148 -25.43 -3.64 11.99
CA THR A 148 -24.85 -2.73 10.99
C THR A 148 -23.35 -2.96 10.82
N LYS A 149 -22.81 -2.59 9.65
CA LYS A 149 -21.37 -2.68 9.36
C LYS A 149 -20.57 -1.79 10.32
N ASP A 150 -21.07 -0.60 10.62
CA ASP A 150 -20.41 0.37 11.49
C ASP A 150 -20.42 -0.10 12.96
N TYR A 151 -21.50 -0.74 13.42
CA TYR A 151 -21.56 -1.38 14.73
C TYR A 151 -20.52 -2.50 14.88
N SER A 152 -20.42 -3.37 13.88
CA SER A 152 -19.43 -4.46 13.89
C SER A 152 -17.99 -3.94 13.89
N GLN A 153 -17.72 -2.87 13.13
CA GLN A 153 -16.42 -2.19 13.13
C GLN A 153 -16.12 -1.53 14.48
N ALA A 154 -17.10 -0.87 15.09
CA ALA A 154 -16.96 -0.26 16.41
C ALA A 154 -16.64 -1.29 17.49
N GLN A 155 -17.27 -2.47 17.46
CA GLN A 155 -16.98 -3.55 18.40
C GLN A 155 -15.54 -4.09 18.22
N MET A 156 -15.08 -4.26 16.97
CA MET A 156 -13.69 -4.66 16.70
C MET A 156 -12.67 -3.61 17.20
N TRP A 157 -13.00 -2.33 17.04
CA TRP A 157 -12.18 -1.22 17.55
C TRP A 157 -12.19 -1.15 19.07
N LEU A 158 -13.34 -1.40 19.71
CA LEU A 158 -13.47 -1.43 21.15
C LEU A 158 -12.64 -2.57 21.77
N VAL A 159 -12.64 -3.75 21.17
CA VAL A 159 -11.77 -4.86 21.58
C VAL A 159 -10.28 -4.47 21.53
N LYS A 160 -9.85 -3.75 20.49
CA LYS A 160 -8.47 -3.23 20.40
C LYS A 160 -8.19 -2.13 21.43
N ALA A 161 -9.19 -1.30 21.74
CA ALA A 161 -9.09 -0.24 22.72
C ALA A 161 -8.93 -0.83 24.14
N TYR A 162 -9.75 -1.82 24.50
CA TYR A 162 -9.63 -2.56 25.76
C TYR A 162 -8.26 -3.23 25.92
N GLN A 163 -7.76 -3.89 24.87
CA GLN A 163 -6.41 -4.46 24.89
C GLN A 163 -5.34 -3.38 25.13
N GLY A 164 -5.42 -2.25 24.42
CA GLY A 164 -4.49 -1.13 24.58
C GLY A 164 -4.58 -0.44 25.94
N ASN A 165 -5.74 -0.50 26.59
CA ASN A 165 -6.01 0.07 27.92
C ASN A 165 -5.71 -0.90 29.09
N GLY A 166 -5.29 -2.14 28.80
CA GLY A 166 -5.00 -3.16 29.83
C GLY A 166 -6.23 -3.92 30.35
N GLN A 167 -7.41 -3.72 29.76
CA GLN A 167 -8.68 -4.37 30.10
C GLN A 167 -8.83 -5.68 29.30
N LEU A 168 -8.01 -6.68 29.66
CA LEU A 168 -7.89 -7.90 28.88
C LEU A 168 -9.14 -8.79 28.97
N GLU A 169 -9.78 -8.84 30.13
CA GLU A 169 -10.95 -9.70 30.39
C GLU A 169 -12.16 -9.22 29.58
N GLU A 170 -12.38 -7.91 29.53
CA GLU A 170 -13.43 -7.27 28.74
C GLU A 170 -13.18 -7.41 27.24
N ALA A 171 -11.91 -7.33 26.81
CA ALA A 171 -11.53 -7.59 25.43
C ALA A 171 -11.81 -9.05 25.03
N ILE A 172 -11.50 -10.02 25.90
CA ILE A 172 -11.74 -11.45 25.64
C ILE A 172 -13.24 -11.74 25.63
N ALA A 173 -14.00 -11.23 26.60
CA ALA A 173 -15.45 -11.43 26.69
C ALA A 173 -16.18 -10.87 25.45
N LEU A 174 -15.85 -9.64 25.05
CA LEU A 174 -16.41 -9.04 23.85
C LEU A 174 -15.98 -9.80 22.59
N CYS A 175 -14.72 -10.24 22.51
CA CYS A 175 -14.24 -11.02 21.37
C CYS A 175 -14.95 -12.39 21.27
N GLN A 176 -15.21 -13.06 22.40
CA GLN A 176 -15.99 -14.31 22.43
C GLN A 176 -17.42 -14.08 21.89
N GLN A 177 -18.08 -12.98 22.28
CA GLN A 177 -19.39 -12.62 21.72
C GLN A 177 -19.34 -12.37 20.21
N LEU A 178 -18.24 -11.82 19.69
CA LEU A 178 -18.06 -11.58 18.26
C LEU A 178 -17.87 -12.85 17.44
N THR A 179 -17.48 -13.98 18.06
CA THR A 179 -17.39 -15.28 17.35
C THR A 179 -18.75 -15.84 16.93
N THR A 180 -19.85 -15.37 17.56
CA THR A 180 -21.23 -15.73 17.26
C THR A 180 -21.98 -14.65 16.47
N SER A 181 -21.31 -13.59 16.01
CA SER A 181 -21.93 -12.48 15.26
C SER A 181 -22.43 -12.92 13.88
N GLU A 182 -23.54 -12.38 13.37
CA GLU A 182 -24.09 -12.74 12.04
C GLU A 182 -23.15 -12.38 10.87
N GLN A 183 -22.15 -11.51 11.08
CA GLN A 183 -21.18 -11.13 10.06
C GLN A 183 -19.95 -12.04 10.04
N GLU A 184 -19.78 -12.80 8.95
CA GLU A 184 -18.69 -13.76 8.72
C GLU A 184 -17.29 -13.13 8.94
N VAL A 185 -17.10 -11.88 8.50
CA VAL A 185 -15.83 -11.14 8.67
C VAL A 185 -15.50 -10.90 10.14
N THR A 186 -16.51 -10.57 10.95
CA THR A 186 -16.38 -10.32 12.39
C THR A 186 -16.08 -11.60 13.15
N GLN A 187 -16.69 -12.73 12.75
CA GLN A 187 -16.41 -14.06 13.32
C GLN A 187 -14.96 -14.51 13.06
N ILE A 188 -14.51 -14.42 11.80
CA ILE A 188 -13.14 -14.82 11.42
C ILE A 188 -12.11 -13.96 12.15
N TRP A 189 -12.36 -12.64 12.21
CA TRP A 189 -11.49 -11.73 12.93
C TRP A 189 -11.42 -12.06 14.43
N ALA A 190 -12.57 -12.30 15.08
CA ALA A 190 -12.64 -12.62 16.50
C ALA A 190 -11.92 -13.93 16.87
N ARG A 191 -12.11 -14.99 16.06
CA ARG A 191 -11.42 -16.29 16.26
C ARG A 191 -9.90 -16.14 16.17
N ARG A 192 -9.41 -15.38 15.19
CA ARG A 192 -7.98 -15.09 15.04
C ARG A 192 -7.45 -14.27 16.21
N PHE A 193 -8.20 -13.25 16.64
CA PHE A 193 -7.79 -12.36 17.72
C PHE A 193 -7.75 -13.07 19.08
N ILE A 194 -8.67 -14.00 19.37
CA ILE A 194 -8.63 -14.86 20.58
C ILE A 194 -7.40 -15.78 20.54
N SER A 195 -7.11 -16.38 19.38
CA SER A 195 -5.93 -17.24 19.20
C SER A 195 -4.61 -16.48 19.41
N ASP A 196 -4.58 -15.18 19.11
CA ASP A 196 -3.42 -14.32 19.36
C ASP A 196 -3.31 -13.87 20.84
N LEU A 197 -4.40 -13.95 21.62
CA LEU A 197 -4.50 -13.46 23.02
C LEU A 197 -4.29 -14.54 24.10
N LEU A 198 -4.66 -15.80 23.84
CA LEU A 198 -4.58 -16.88 24.83
C LEU A 198 -3.57 -17.97 24.39
N PRO A 199 -2.31 -17.91 24.84
CA PRO A 199 -1.41 -19.04 24.72
C PRO A 199 -1.60 -19.99 25.93
N THR A 200 -2.16 -21.18 25.67
CA THR A 200 -2.11 -22.42 26.47
C THR A 200 -2.93 -22.50 27.78
N ALA A 201 -4.01 -23.30 27.74
CA ALA A 201 -4.45 -24.13 28.88
C ALA A 201 -5.28 -25.34 28.38
N ALA A 202 -4.91 -26.52 28.90
CA ALA A 202 -5.64 -27.81 28.91
C ALA A 202 -5.62 -28.73 27.66
N THR A 203 -4.62 -29.61 27.68
CA THR A 203 -4.63 -30.98 27.18
C THR A 203 -5.76 -31.82 27.82
N GLN A 204 -6.37 -32.71 27.03
CA GLN A 204 -7.01 -34.01 27.34
C GLN A 204 -8.39 -34.16 26.69
N ILE A 205 -8.45 -34.76 25.50
CA ILE A 205 -9.45 -35.79 25.19
C ILE A 205 -8.74 -36.91 24.44
N THR A 206 -8.66 -38.04 25.13
CA THR A 206 -8.38 -39.40 24.67
C THR A 206 -9.41 -39.82 23.63
N VAL A 207 -8.98 -40.34 22.47
CA VAL A 207 -9.74 -41.38 21.75
C VAL A 207 -8.73 -42.38 21.19
N GLU A 208 -8.69 -43.53 21.86
CA GLU A 208 -8.12 -44.78 21.39
C GLU A 208 -8.91 -45.33 20.19
N SER A 209 -8.19 -46.09 19.35
CA SER A 209 -8.64 -47.25 18.58
C SER A 209 -9.84 -47.10 17.63
N THR A 210 -9.58 -47.14 16.31
CA THR A 210 -9.98 -48.29 15.48
C THR A 210 -9.30 -48.23 14.11
N GLU A 211 -8.25 -49.03 13.94
CA GLU A 211 -7.85 -49.56 12.64
C GLU A 211 -8.72 -50.78 12.33
N SER A 212 -9.37 -50.77 11.16
CA SER A 212 -9.77 -51.95 10.40
C SER A 212 -10.39 -51.49 9.08
N ASN A 213 -10.17 -52.03 7.89
CA ASN A 213 -9.16 -52.88 7.27
C ASN A 213 -9.60 -52.99 5.78
N ILE A 214 -8.66 -53.33 4.87
CA ILE A 214 -8.85 -53.89 3.50
C ILE A 214 -9.28 -52.87 2.40
N GLN A 215 -8.64 -52.60 1.25
CA GLN A 215 -7.47 -53.08 0.45
C GLN A 215 -7.96 -53.39 -0.98
N GLU A 216 -7.35 -52.75 -1.99
CA GLU A 216 -7.06 -53.27 -3.36
C GLU A 216 -6.36 -52.15 -4.17
N GLN A 217 -5.04 -52.24 -4.39
CA GLN A 217 -4.35 -52.73 -5.62
C GLN A 217 -4.55 -51.78 -6.84
N SER A 218 -3.53 -51.22 -7.52
CA SER A 218 -2.28 -51.83 -7.99
C SER A 218 -1.19 -50.79 -8.33
N GLN A 219 0.04 -51.30 -8.32
CA GLN A 219 1.36 -50.68 -8.48
C GLN A 219 1.61 -49.99 -9.83
N THR A 220 2.53 -49.02 -9.86
CA THR A 220 3.70 -49.07 -10.76
C THR A 220 4.88 -48.31 -10.13
N ILE A 221 6.05 -48.94 -10.28
CA ILE A 221 7.38 -48.68 -9.76
C ILE A 221 7.88 -47.26 -10.10
N ALA A 222 8.42 -46.55 -9.10
CA ALA A 222 9.34 -45.43 -9.34
C ALA A 222 10.48 -45.46 -8.32
N ILE A 223 11.67 -45.42 -8.88
CA ILE A 223 12.99 -45.52 -8.27
C ILE A 223 13.18 -44.43 -7.22
N SER A 224 13.75 -44.84 -6.10
CA SER A 224 14.18 -44.00 -5.00
C SER A 224 15.27 -43.02 -5.47
N GLU A 225 14.89 -41.79 -5.80
CA GLU A 225 15.80 -40.66 -5.81
C GLU A 225 15.63 -39.87 -4.50
N THR A 226 16.50 -40.18 -3.56
CA THR A 226 16.73 -39.40 -2.35
C THR A 226 17.39 -38.07 -2.74
N THR A 227 16.61 -37.10 -3.23
CA THR A 227 17.07 -35.71 -3.31
C THR A 227 16.75 -35.03 -1.98
N THR A 228 17.79 -34.80 -1.19
CA THR A 228 17.78 -33.95 0.00
C THR A 228 17.21 -32.56 -0.36
N LYS A 229 15.93 -32.37 -0.07
CA LYS A 229 15.18 -31.14 -0.30
C LYS A 229 15.64 -30.08 0.71
N VAL A 230 16.57 -29.22 0.33
CA VAL A 230 16.95 -28.03 1.13
C VAL A 230 15.82 -27.01 1.00
N GLU A 231 14.82 -27.13 1.86
CA GLU A 231 13.68 -26.23 1.93
C GLU A 231 14.07 -24.96 2.71
N PHE A 232 13.89 -23.78 2.10
CA PHE A 232 14.15 -22.51 2.76
C PHE A 232 13.10 -22.30 3.88
N ARG A 233 13.52 -22.48 5.13
CA ARG A 233 12.61 -22.36 6.28
C ARG A 233 12.37 -20.89 6.61
N LEU A 234 11.17 -20.39 6.28
CA LEU A 234 10.68 -19.11 6.81
C LEU A 234 10.66 -19.15 8.35
N LYS A 235 11.32 -18.17 8.97
CA LYS A 235 11.33 -17.97 10.43
C LYS A 235 9.99 -17.44 10.92
N SER A 236 9.58 -17.82 12.13
CA SER A 236 8.35 -17.27 12.72
C SER A 236 8.59 -15.90 13.37
N LEU A 237 7.52 -15.11 13.54
CA LEU A 237 7.59 -13.84 14.26
C LEU A 237 8.01 -14.02 15.74
N HIS A 238 7.66 -15.16 16.35
CA HIS A 238 8.04 -15.50 17.71
C HIS A 238 9.55 -15.74 17.85
N GLU A 239 10.13 -16.51 16.92
CA GLU A 239 11.58 -16.73 16.84
C GLU A 239 12.30 -15.39 16.64
N PHE A 240 11.80 -14.55 15.74
CA PHE A 240 12.37 -13.22 15.50
C PHE A 240 12.29 -12.31 16.73
N LYS A 241 11.16 -12.31 17.45
CA LYS A 241 11.02 -11.54 18.70
C LYS A 241 12.03 -11.98 19.75
N SER A 242 12.27 -13.29 19.87
CA SER A 242 13.27 -13.85 20.79
C SER A 242 14.69 -13.42 20.38
N PHE A 243 15.01 -13.47 19.08
CA PHE A 243 16.27 -12.97 18.54
C PHE A 243 16.49 -11.47 18.79
N CYS A 244 15.46 -10.64 18.61
CA CYS A 244 15.54 -9.22 18.94
C CYS A 244 15.87 -8.98 20.41
N GLN A 245 15.29 -9.77 21.33
CA GLN A 245 15.52 -9.63 22.77
C GLN A 245 16.91 -10.11 23.18
N GLN A 246 17.40 -11.21 22.62
CA GLN A 246 18.65 -11.85 23.03
C GLN A 246 19.88 -11.21 22.38
N THR A 247 19.80 -10.90 21.08
CA THR A 247 20.96 -10.50 20.28
C THR A 247 20.90 -9.02 19.91
N LEU A 248 19.77 -8.58 19.34
CA LEU A 248 19.68 -7.26 18.70
C LEU A 248 19.53 -6.11 19.71
N LEU A 249 19.00 -6.38 20.91
CA LEU A 249 18.67 -5.36 21.91
C LEU A 249 19.90 -4.53 22.34
N ARG A 250 21.08 -5.15 22.44
CA ARG A 250 22.32 -4.44 22.78
C ARG A 250 22.69 -3.44 21.69
N ASP A 251 22.66 -3.86 20.44
CA ASP A 251 23.01 -3.03 19.30
C ASP A 251 21.99 -1.91 19.08
N LEU A 252 20.70 -2.22 19.23
CA LEU A 252 19.62 -1.22 19.14
C LEU A 252 19.77 -0.13 20.21
N LYS A 253 20.22 -0.46 21.43
CA LYS A 253 20.53 0.54 22.46
C LYS A 253 21.72 1.43 22.09
N ALA A 254 22.76 0.86 21.48
CA ALA A 254 23.91 1.62 20.99
C ALA A 254 23.50 2.58 19.87
N ILE A 255 22.78 2.07 18.86
CA ILE A 255 22.22 2.84 17.74
C ILE A 255 21.28 3.95 18.23
N GLU A 256 20.44 3.69 19.23
CA GLU A 256 19.54 4.69 19.81
C GLU A 256 20.31 5.83 20.51
N THR A 257 21.46 5.51 21.11
CA THR A 257 22.36 6.53 21.69
C THR A 257 22.93 7.42 20.60
N THR A 258 23.46 6.83 19.52
CA THR A 258 23.94 7.56 18.34
C THR A 258 22.83 8.41 17.71
N ARG A 259 21.60 7.89 17.60
CA ARG A 259 20.44 8.64 17.08
C ARG A 259 20.17 9.90 17.90
N LYS A 260 20.22 9.80 19.23
CA LYS A 260 20.01 10.95 20.14
C LYS A 260 21.12 11.98 20.02
N GLU A 261 22.36 11.56 19.84
CA GLU A 261 23.49 12.47 19.60
C GLU A 261 23.34 13.21 18.28
N VAL A 262 22.98 12.51 17.21
CA VAL A 262 22.68 13.09 15.89
C VAL A 262 21.52 14.09 15.99
N LEU A 263 20.47 13.76 16.73
CA LEU A 263 19.34 14.69 16.91
C LEU A 263 19.77 15.96 17.64
N LYS A 264 20.58 15.83 18.71
CA LYS A 264 21.12 16.99 19.44
C LYS A 264 22.01 17.85 18.55
N SER A 265 22.88 17.25 17.74
CA SER A 265 23.77 17.99 16.85
C SER A 265 22.99 18.72 15.74
N ILE A 266 21.95 18.10 15.17
CA ILE A 266 21.04 18.75 14.20
C ILE A 266 20.31 19.93 14.86
N ILE A 267 19.78 19.77 16.07
CA ILE A 267 19.11 20.87 16.79
C ILE A 267 20.09 22.02 17.03
N PHE A 268 21.30 21.72 17.49
CA PHE A 268 22.34 22.73 17.74
C PHE A 268 22.67 23.53 16.47
N VAL A 269 22.93 22.85 15.34
CA VAL A 269 23.24 23.50 14.07
C VAL A 269 22.06 24.31 13.56
N ASN A 270 20.83 23.79 13.66
CA ASN A 270 19.62 24.52 13.28
C ASN A 270 19.45 25.82 14.09
N VAL A 271 19.66 25.77 15.40
CA VAL A 271 19.59 26.97 16.27
C VAL A 271 20.69 27.97 15.89
N ALA A 272 21.92 27.51 15.68
CA ALA A 272 23.03 28.39 15.30
C ALA A 272 22.77 29.09 13.95
N VAL A 273 22.29 28.35 12.94
CA VAL A 273 21.94 28.89 11.63
C VAL A 273 20.75 29.83 11.74
N PHE A 274 19.74 29.52 12.54
CA PHE A 274 18.58 30.38 12.74
C PHE A 274 18.96 31.73 13.37
N VAL A 275 19.85 31.73 14.38
CA VAL A 275 20.40 32.95 14.98
C VAL A 275 21.18 33.76 13.95
N ALA A 276 22.00 33.11 13.13
CA ALA A 276 22.74 33.77 12.06
C ALA A 276 21.81 34.40 11.01
N VAL A 277 20.74 33.71 10.60
CA VAL A 277 19.75 34.21 9.65
C VAL A 277 18.96 35.39 10.23
N ILE A 278 18.54 35.34 11.50
CA ILE A 278 17.89 36.48 12.17
C ILE A 278 18.82 37.69 12.18
N PHE A 279 20.11 37.48 12.49
CA PHE A 279 21.10 38.55 12.47
C PHE A 279 21.24 39.16 11.07
N LEU A 280 21.37 38.32 10.03
CA LEU A 280 21.41 38.79 8.63
C LEU A 280 20.15 39.57 8.24
N PHE A 281 18.97 39.09 8.65
CA PHE A 281 17.69 39.70 8.30
C PHE A 281 17.56 41.14 8.82
N LYS A 282 18.20 41.49 9.95
CA LYS A 282 18.24 42.89 10.45
C LYS A 282 18.87 43.86 9.45
N PHE A 283 19.79 43.40 8.61
CA PHE A 283 20.45 44.22 7.59
C PHE A 283 19.70 44.23 6.25
N PHE A 284 18.68 43.39 6.07
CA PHE A 284 17.97 43.25 4.80
C PHE A 284 17.34 44.57 4.27
N PRO A 285 16.69 45.42 5.11
CA PRO A 285 16.12 46.68 4.62
C PRO A 285 17.18 47.65 4.06
N ILE A 286 18.36 47.68 4.69
CA ILE A 286 19.48 48.51 4.25
C ILE A 286 20.02 47.96 2.93
N VAL A 287 20.23 46.65 2.84
CA VAL A 287 20.77 45.99 1.63
C VAL A 287 19.87 46.22 0.42
N LEU A 288 18.54 46.19 0.59
CA LEU A 288 17.57 46.37 -0.50
C LEU A 288 17.66 47.74 -1.19
N GLN A 289 18.11 48.77 -0.47
CA GLN A 289 18.25 50.14 -0.98
C GLN A 289 19.62 50.45 -1.61
N THR A 290 20.55 49.48 -1.61
CA THR A 290 21.93 49.70 -2.07
C THR A 290 22.13 49.36 -3.54
N SER A 291 23.11 48.53 -3.89
CA SER A 291 23.37 48.08 -5.26
C SER A 291 23.01 46.62 -5.43
N PHE A 292 22.70 46.21 -6.66
CA PHE A 292 22.46 44.79 -6.98
C PHE A 292 23.63 43.88 -6.58
N LEU A 293 24.87 44.40 -6.53
CA LEU A 293 26.05 43.60 -6.14
C LEU A 293 26.00 43.26 -4.65
N VAL A 294 25.65 44.23 -3.82
CA VAL A 294 25.50 44.03 -2.37
C VAL A 294 24.34 43.09 -2.09
N LEU A 295 23.20 43.26 -2.78
CA LEU A 295 22.06 42.34 -2.69
C LEU A 295 22.41 40.91 -3.10
N PHE A 296 23.14 40.74 -4.21
CA PHE A 296 23.61 39.44 -4.68
C PHE A 296 24.54 38.76 -3.66
N CYS A 297 25.54 39.48 -3.13
CA CYS A 297 26.43 38.96 -2.10
C CYS A 297 25.68 38.59 -0.81
N PHE A 298 24.72 39.41 -0.40
CA PHE A 298 23.90 39.13 0.78
C PHE A 298 23.05 37.85 0.60
N LEU A 299 22.43 37.67 -0.57
CA LEU A 299 21.69 36.43 -0.89
C LEU A 299 22.61 35.21 -0.92
N LEU A 300 23.84 35.33 -1.43
CA LEU A 300 24.82 34.23 -1.39
C LEU A 300 25.16 33.81 0.04
N VAL A 301 25.27 34.76 0.98
CA VAL A 301 25.52 34.44 2.40
C VAL A 301 24.34 33.69 3.01
N ILE A 302 23.11 34.16 2.80
CA ILE A 302 21.89 33.46 3.27
C ILE A 302 21.82 32.05 2.70
N LEU A 303 22.05 31.92 1.39
CA LEU A 303 21.98 30.64 0.72
C LEU A 303 23.12 29.71 1.18
N GLY A 304 24.31 30.26 1.45
CA GLY A 304 25.43 29.54 2.08
C GLY A 304 25.07 28.95 3.45
N CYS A 305 24.40 29.72 4.31
CA CYS A 305 23.88 29.21 5.58
C CYS A 305 22.88 28.06 5.37
N PHE A 306 21.98 28.18 4.41
CA PHE A 306 21.04 27.12 4.04
C PHE A 306 21.75 25.86 3.53
N TRP A 307 22.77 26.02 2.69
CA TRP A 307 23.56 24.89 2.17
C TRP A 307 24.34 24.17 3.25
N ILE A 308 24.95 24.89 4.20
CA ILE A 308 25.64 24.31 5.35
C ILE A 308 24.68 23.45 6.16
N LEU A 309 23.45 23.95 6.39
CA LEU A 309 22.41 23.21 7.09
C LEU A 309 22.04 21.91 6.36
N VAL A 310 21.82 21.97 5.05
CA VAL A 310 21.50 20.78 4.24
C VAL A 310 22.65 19.77 4.22
N ALA A 311 23.88 20.25 4.02
CA ALA A 311 25.07 19.39 3.98
C ALA A 311 25.30 18.70 5.33
N PHE A 312 25.18 19.44 6.43
CA PHE A 312 25.29 18.88 7.78
C PHE A 312 24.20 17.85 8.07
N TYR A 313 22.93 18.20 7.80
CA TYR A 313 21.81 17.27 8.00
C TYR A 313 22.00 15.98 7.18
N THR A 314 22.41 16.10 5.92
CA THR A 314 22.62 14.94 5.05
C THR A 314 23.75 14.06 5.58
N SER A 315 24.89 14.66 5.93
CA SER A 315 26.02 13.92 6.49
C SER A 315 25.67 13.19 7.78
N ALA A 316 24.96 13.87 8.70
CA ALA A 316 24.56 13.29 9.98
C ALA A 316 23.55 12.15 9.82
N THR A 317 22.54 12.31 8.96
CA THR A 317 21.55 11.26 8.69
C THR A 317 22.13 10.09 7.91
N GLU A 318 23.00 10.32 6.94
CA GLU A 318 23.67 9.26 6.17
C GLU A 318 24.60 8.41 7.06
N THR A 319 25.34 9.05 7.96
CA THR A 319 26.20 8.35 8.92
C THR A 319 25.38 7.45 9.85
N TYR A 320 24.26 7.96 10.37
CA TYR A 320 23.32 7.18 11.18
C TYR A 320 22.71 6.02 10.40
N ALA A 321 22.19 6.28 9.19
CA ALA A 321 21.57 5.27 8.34
C ALA A 321 22.55 4.15 7.96
N ARG A 322 23.78 4.50 7.59
CA ARG A 322 24.82 3.51 7.23
C ARG A 322 25.15 2.60 8.40
N GLY A 323 25.37 3.16 9.60
CA GLY A 323 25.65 2.37 10.80
C GLY A 323 24.45 1.49 11.20
N PHE A 324 23.23 1.99 11.04
CA PHE A 324 22.03 1.21 11.25
C PHE A 324 21.93 0.02 10.28
N LYS A 325 22.11 0.26 8.98
CA LYS A 325 22.01 -0.80 7.95
C LYS A 325 23.08 -1.88 8.14
N SER A 326 24.34 -1.50 8.36
CA SER A 326 25.45 -2.45 8.52
C SER A 326 25.40 -3.25 9.82
N ILE A 327 24.69 -2.77 10.86
CA ILE A 327 24.62 -3.48 12.14
C ILE A 327 23.29 -4.23 12.27
N ILE A 328 22.17 -3.56 11.99
CA ILE A 328 20.83 -4.07 12.28
C ILE A 328 20.28 -4.87 11.10
N ILE A 329 20.27 -4.30 9.89
CA ILE A 329 19.70 -4.99 8.72
C ILE A 329 20.53 -6.23 8.37
N GLU A 330 21.86 -6.14 8.43
CA GLU A 330 22.76 -7.28 8.22
C GLU A 330 22.49 -8.41 9.24
N LYS A 331 22.33 -8.11 10.53
CA LYS A 331 21.97 -9.11 11.56
C LYS A 331 20.58 -9.71 11.36
N ILE A 332 19.60 -8.93 10.90
CA ILE A 332 18.26 -9.45 10.55
C ILE A 332 18.38 -10.38 9.34
N PHE A 333 19.16 -9.99 8.33
CA PHE A 333 19.42 -10.81 7.16
C PHE A 333 20.10 -12.13 7.54
N ASP A 334 21.16 -12.09 8.34
CA ASP A 334 21.89 -13.28 8.80
C ASP A 334 21.00 -14.22 9.61
N PHE A 335 20.12 -13.68 10.45
CA PHE A 335 19.13 -14.46 11.19
C PHE A 335 18.16 -15.21 10.25
N ILE A 336 17.78 -14.59 9.13
CA ILE A 336 16.91 -15.20 8.12
C ILE A 336 17.71 -16.19 7.25
N ASN A 337 18.94 -15.85 6.88
CA ASN A 337 19.82 -16.59 5.97
C ASN A 337 20.49 -17.80 6.65
N THR A 338 19.69 -18.74 7.14
CA THR A 338 20.18 -19.92 7.89
C THR A 338 21.08 -20.83 7.06
N ASN A 339 20.92 -20.86 5.73
CA ASN A 339 21.67 -21.74 4.84
C ASN A 339 22.96 -21.10 4.30
N HIS A 340 23.22 -19.82 4.59
CA HIS A 340 24.39 -19.05 4.13
C HIS A 340 24.62 -19.02 2.60
N ASN A 341 23.60 -19.36 1.80
CA ASN A 341 23.68 -19.38 0.33
C ASN A 341 23.36 -18.02 -0.31
N LEU A 342 22.87 -17.07 0.49
CA LEU A 342 22.55 -15.72 0.06
C LEU A 342 23.62 -14.74 0.53
N LYS A 343 23.86 -13.72 -0.28
CA LYS A 343 24.74 -12.58 0.01
C LYS A 343 23.89 -11.33 0.12
N TYR A 344 24.22 -10.48 1.08
CA TYR A 344 23.61 -9.17 1.27
C TYR A 344 24.66 -8.08 1.03
N SER A 345 24.26 -7.02 0.34
CA SER A 345 25.05 -5.79 0.20
C SER A 345 24.15 -4.57 0.34
N SER A 346 24.45 -3.71 1.32
CA SER A 346 23.71 -2.46 1.50
C SER A 346 24.05 -1.39 0.46
N VAL A 347 25.16 -1.55 -0.28
CA VAL A 347 25.63 -0.60 -1.30
C VAL A 347 25.79 -1.31 -2.64
N SER A 348 25.27 -0.73 -3.72
CA SER A 348 25.45 -1.26 -5.07
C SER A 348 26.72 -0.74 -5.73
N SER A 349 27.43 -1.61 -6.45
CA SER A 349 28.47 -1.19 -7.39
C SER A 349 27.88 -0.63 -8.70
N ASP A 350 28.66 0.12 -9.47
CA ASP A 350 28.24 0.66 -10.78
C ASP A 350 27.86 -0.47 -11.77
N ILE A 351 28.57 -1.60 -11.71
CA ILE A 351 28.31 -2.78 -12.55
C ILE A 351 26.96 -3.40 -12.21
N GLU A 352 26.68 -3.63 -10.92
CA GLU A 352 25.39 -4.17 -10.48
C GLU A 352 24.24 -3.22 -10.82
N THR A 353 24.47 -1.91 -10.71
CA THR A 353 23.48 -0.89 -11.08
C THR A 353 23.16 -0.95 -12.57
N TYR A 354 24.16 -1.14 -13.43
CA TYR A 354 23.98 -1.35 -14.86
C TYR A 354 23.19 -2.63 -15.17
N ASP A 355 23.55 -3.74 -14.51
CA ASP A 355 22.85 -5.02 -14.67
C ASP A 355 21.38 -4.92 -14.23
N THR A 356 21.11 -4.19 -13.15
CA THR A 356 19.75 -3.92 -12.67
C THR A 356 18.99 -3.03 -13.66
N MET A 357 19.60 -2.01 -14.24
CA MET A 357 18.98 -1.21 -15.31
C MET A 357 18.63 -2.09 -16.52
N SER A 358 19.55 -2.93 -16.95
CA SER A 358 19.34 -3.87 -18.06
C SER A 358 18.18 -4.83 -17.76
N ALA A 359 18.18 -5.43 -16.57
CA ALA A 359 17.10 -6.30 -16.10
C ALA A 359 15.75 -5.57 -16.00
N PHE A 360 15.74 -4.34 -15.51
CA PHE A 360 14.54 -3.51 -15.40
C PHE A 360 13.94 -3.21 -16.77
N LEU A 361 14.77 -2.84 -17.76
CA LEU A 361 14.32 -2.60 -19.12
C LEU A 361 13.87 -3.91 -19.80
N HIS A 362 14.62 -5.00 -19.61
CA HIS A 362 14.31 -6.34 -20.14
C HIS A 362 12.97 -6.87 -19.60
N SER A 363 12.64 -6.54 -18.35
CA SER A 363 11.37 -6.93 -17.72
C SER A 363 10.14 -6.45 -18.47
N GLN A 364 10.22 -5.37 -19.25
CA GLN A 364 9.07 -4.81 -19.99
C GLN A 364 7.85 -4.43 -19.12
N ILE A 365 8.02 -4.34 -17.81
CA ILE A 365 6.96 -3.90 -16.89
C ILE A 365 6.60 -2.43 -17.17
N PHE A 366 7.63 -1.57 -17.31
CA PHE A 366 7.51 -0.12 -17.43
C PHE A 366 7.90 0.37 -18.83
N GLN A 367 7.02 0.15 -19.81
CA GLN A 367 7.23 0.50 -21.23
C GLN A 367 6.53 1.81 -21.65
N GLY A 368 6.52 2.81 -20.76
CA GLY A 368 5.94 4.12 -21.08
C GLY A 368 6.74 4.87 -22.15
N LEU A 369 6.19 5.98 -22.66
CA LEU A 369 6.84 6.85 -23.65
C LEU A 369 8.24 7.31 -23.22
N LEU A 370 8.42 7.56 -21.92
CA LEU A 370 9.71 7.90 -21.33
C LEU A 370 10.28 6.66 -20.64
N LYS A 371 11.32 6.09 -21.25
CA LYS A 371 12.11 5.01 -20.64
C LYS A 371 13.03 5.57 -19.56
N PRO A 372 13.19 4.89 -18.41
CA PRO A 372 14.14 5.34 -17.41
C PRO A 372 15.55 5.32 -17.98
N ASN A 373 16.32 6.34 -17.63
CA ASN A 373 17.74 6.48 -17.99
C ASN A 373 18.64 6.56 -16.75
N LYS A 374 18.06 6.58 -15.55
CA LYS A 374 18.76 6.52 -14.27
C LYS A 374 18.07 5.51 -13.36
N ILE A 375 18.86 4.65 -12.73
CA ILE A 375 18.41 3.77 -11.64
C ILE A 375 19.37 3.93 -10.47
N SER A 376 18.83 4.03 -9.27
CA SER A 376 19.58 3.87 -8.02
C SER A 376 19.15 2.57 -7.37
N GLN A 377 20.07 1.91 -6.66
CA GLN A 377 19.87 0.60 -6.07
C GLN A 377 20.47 0.56 -4.67
N GLU A 378 19.74 -0.03 -3.73
CA GLU A 378 20.19 -0.27 -2.36
C GLU A 378 19.71 -1.66 -1.88
N ASP A 379 20.31 -2.13 -0.79
CA ASP A 379 19.85 -3.32 -0.04
C ASP A 379 19.65 -4.58 -0.93
N CYS A 380 20.74 -4.95 -1.59
CA CYS A 380 20.80 -6.05 -2.55
C CYS A 380 20.91 -7.39 -1.85
N ILE A 381 20.10 -8.37 -2.25
CA ILE A 381 20.24 -9.77 -1.85
C ILE A 381 20.35 -10.63 -3.11
N CYS A 382 21.38 -11.46 -3.20
CA CYS A 382 21.56 -12.37 -4.32
C CYS A 382 22.11 -13.73 -3.87
N GLY A 383 21.83 -14.77 -4.65
CA GLY A 383 22.30 -16.14 -4.37
C GLY A 383 21.26 -17.17 -4.75
N ASP A 384 21.42 -18.38 -4.23
CA ASP A 384 20.58 -19.52 -4.62
C ASP A 384 19.65 -19.94 -3.48
N ILE A 385 18.36 -20.06 -3.79
CA ILE A 385 17.36 -20.69 -2.91
C ILE A 385 16.93 -22.01 -3.55
N GLY A 386 17.43 -23.13 -3.02
CA GLY A 386 17.27 -24.42 -3.66
C GLY A 386 18.06 -24.46 -4.97
N GLU A 387 17.37 -24.55 -6.10
CA GLU A 387 17.98 -24.52 -7.44
C GLU A 387 17.76 -23.19 -8.17
N THR A 388 17.02 -22.27 -7.55
CA THR A 388 16.66 -20.99 -8.18
C THR A 388 17.66 -19.92 -7.79
N ASN A 389 18.41 -19.43 -8.77
CA ASN A 389 19.21 -18.22 -8.60
C ASN A 389 18.29 -16.99 -8.55
N ILE A 390 18.37 -16.25 -7.45
CA ILE A 390 17.57 -15.07 -7.20
C ILE A 390 18.44 -13.82 -7.06
N PHE A 391 17.85 -12.70 -7.44
CA PHE A 391 18.36 -11.38 -7.15
C PHE A 391 17.20 -10.48 -6.75
N PHE A 392 17.44 -9.70 -5.72
CA PHE A 392 16.49 -8.78 -5.13
C PHE A 392 17.22 -7.48 -4.76
N SER A 393 16.59 -6.34 -4.99
CA SER A 393 17.07 -5.06 -4.48
C SER A 393 15.95 -4.03 -4.33
N GLU A 394 16.15 -3.05 -3.46
CA GLU A 394 15.37 -1.83 -3.48
C GLU A 394 15.89 -0.94 -4.60
N ILE A 395 15.02 -0.51 -5.51
CA ILE A 395 15.38 0.29 -6.67
C ILE A 395 14.57 1.57 -6.76
N PHE A 396 15.20 2.56 -7.37
CA PHE A 396 14.60 3.83 -7.71
C PHE A 396 14.88 4.17 -9.17
N ALA A 397 13.91 3.95 -10.04
CA ALA A 397 14.03 4.17 -11.47
C ALA A 397 13.42 5.52 -11.87
N GLN A 398 14.18 6.33 -12.59
CA GLN A 398 13.80 7.69 -12.95
C GLN A 398 14.12 8.02 -14.41
N VAL A 399 13.38 9.00 -14.92
CA VAL A 399 13.72 9.73 -16.15
C VAL A 399 14.37 11.04 -15.75
N GLU A 400 15.59 11.23 -16.21
CA GLU A 400 16.42 12.39 -16.00
C GLU A 400 16.55 13.19 -17.31
N VAL A 401 16.12 14.44 -17.28
CA VAL A 401 16.20 15.36 -18.42
C VAL A 401 17.23 16.43 -18.12
N ARG A 402 18.28 16.50 -18.94
CA ARG A 402 19.35 17.49 -18.80
C ARG A 402 18.95 18.85 -19.37
N HIS A 403 19.21 19.91 -18.63
CA HIS A 403 18.97 21.29 -19.02
C HIS A 403 20.23 21.94 -19.61
N GLY A 404 20.31 22.06 -20.93
CA GLY A 404 21.46 22.70 -21.60
C GLY A 404 21.64 24.18 -21.25
N TRP A 405 20.57 24.88 -20.87
CA TRP A 405 20.59 26.30 -20.53
C TRP A 405 21.23 26.60 -19.17
N ALA A 406 21.27 25.62 -18.25
CA ALA A 406 21.74 25.81 -16.87
C ALA A 406 23.20 26.34 -16.83
N ARG A 407 24.01 25.91 -17.81
CA ARG A 407 25.40 26.33 -18.01
C ARG A 407 25.56 27.86 -18.14
N TYR A 408 24.61 28.54 -18.78
CA TYR A 408 24.70 29.99 -19.04
C TYR A 408 24.27 30.83 -17.84
N LEU A 409 23.45 30.26 -16.96
CA LEU A 409 22.94 30.91 -15.75
C LEU A 409 23.83 30.68 -14.53
N ASN A 410 24.85 29.83 -14.64
CA ASN A 410 25.77 29.53 -13.55
C ASN A 410 26.89 30.59 -13.45
N PHE A 411 26.80 31.45 -12.43
CA PHE A 411 27.78 32.52 -12.21
C PHE A 411 29.20 31.99 -11.91
N VAL A 412 29.32 30.79 -11.33
CA VAL A 412 30.62 30.15 -11.07
C VAL A 412 31.37 29.90 -12.38
N GLN A 413 30.63 29.52 -13.44
CA GLN A 413 31.22 29.25 -14.74
C GLN A 413 31.64 30.55 -15.46
N GLN A 414 30.92 31.66 -15.27
CA GLN A 414 31.37 32.97 -15.75
C GLN A 414 32.61 33.48 -14.99
N LEU A 415 32.71 33.21 -13.69
CA LEU A 415 33.91 33.51 -12.90
C LEU A 415 35.12 32.70 -13.39
N GLN A 416 34.93 31.41 -13.72
CA GLN A 416 35.99 30.58 -14.31
C GLN A 416 36.45 31.10 -15.68
N ALA A 417 35.54 31.70 -16.46
CA ALA A 417 35.89 32.33 -17.73
C ALA A 417 36.80 33.56 -17.58
N LEU A 418 36.95 34.16 -16.38
CA LEU A 418 37.95 35.21 -16.12
C LEU A 418 39.40 34.73 -16.31
N ASN A 419 39.60 33.41 -16.32
CA ASN A 419 40.89 32.76 -16.61
C ASN A 419 41.06 32.37 -18.10
N SER A 420 40.12 32.75 -18.97
CA SER A 420 40.13 32.44 -20.41
C SER A 420 40.74 33.57 -21.26
N PHE A 421 40.85 33.34 -22.57
CA PHE A 421 41.38 34.29 -23.56
C PHE A 421 40.53 35.57 -23.75
N VAL A 422 39.33 35.62 -23.17
CA VAL A 422 38.43 36.78 -23.29
C VAL A 422 38.92 37.93 -22.41
N PRO A 423 39.01 39.18 -22.92
CA PRO A 423 39.44 40.33 -22.12
C PRO A 423 38.61 40.54 -20.85
N ARG A 424 39.29 40.72 -19.71
CA ARG A 424 38.68 40.86 -18.37
C ARG A 424 37.60 41.95 -18.28
N PHE A 425 37.75 43.04 -19.03
CA PHE A 425 36.77 44.13 -19.02
C PHE A 425 35.42 43.74 -19.63
N ILE A 426 35.42 42.86 -20.64
CA ILE A 426 34.19 42.34 -21.27
C ILE A 426 33.46 41.44 -20.28
N ILE A 427 34.17 40.53 -19.64
CA ILE A 427 33.61 39.60 -18.66
C ILE A 427 33.00 40.35 -17.48
N ARG A 428 33.69 41.40 -16.97
CA ARG A 428 33.14 42.25 -15.90
C ARG A 428 31.84 42.95 -16.30
N ARG A 429 31.74 43.48 -17.53
CA ARG A 429 30.51 44.11 -18.02
C ARG A 429 29.37 43.11 -18.15
N ILE A 430 29.64 41.92 -18.69
CA ILE A 430 28.66 40.84 -18.80
C ILE A 430 28.17 40.42 -17.41
N PHE A 431 29.08 40.24 -16.45
CA PHE A 431 28.72 39.86 -15.08
C PHE A 431 27.80 40.87 -14.41
N ILE A 432 28.11 42.17 -14.52
CA ILE A 432 27.26 43.24 -13.97
C ILE A 432 25.89 43.25 -14.64
N PHE A 433 25.84 43.05 -15.96
CA PHE A 433 24.58 42.98 -16.72
C PHE A 433 23.71 41.76 -16.33
N MET A 434 24.33 40.61 -16.06
CA MET A 434 23.65 39.37 -15.67
C MET A 434 23.26 39.31 -14.19
N LEU A 435 23.69 40.27 -13.38
CA LEU A 435 23.51 40.28 -11.93
C LEU A 435 22.04 40.17 -11.47
N PRO A 436 21.06 40.87 -12.09
CA PRO A 436 19.64 40.68 -11.75
C PRO A 436 19.14 39.27 -12.06
N ILE A 437 19.64 38.66 -13.14
CA ILE A 437 19.30 37.28 -13.51
C ILE A 437 19.87 36.31 -12.47
N TYR A 438 21.10 36.54 -11.98
CA TYR A 438 21.67 35.71 -10.90
C TYR A 438 20.88 35.80 -9.61
N ILE A 439 20.44 37.00 -9.22
CA ILE A 439 19.56 37.17 -8.07
C ILE A 439 18.27 36.34 -8.25
N LEU A 440 17.65 36.40 -9.43
CA LEU A 440 16.46 35.61 -9.74
C LEU A 440 16.73 34.10 -9.67
N VAL A 441 17.88 33.64 -10.16
CA VAL A 441 18.31 32.23 -10.07
C VAL A 441 18.50 31.80 -8.61
N LEU A 442 19.16 32.60 -7.77
CA LEU A 442 19.32 32.29 -6.34
C LEU A 442 17.96 32.21 -5.62
N LEU A 443 17.04 33.11 -5.92
CA LEU A 443 15.67 33.06 -5.39
C LEU A 443 14.94 31.80 -5.85
N PHE A 444 15.06 31.43 -7.13
CA PHE A 444 14.48 30.21 -7.67
C PHE A 444 15.06 28.95 -6.99
N GLN A 445 16.38 28.89 -6.76
CA GLN A 445 17.02 27.80 -6.03
C GLN A 445 16.45 27.65 -4.62
N PHE A 446 16.25 28.76 -3.91
CA PHE A 446 15.65 28.75 -2.58
C PHE A 446 14.19 28.27 -2.60
N ILE A 447 13.37 28.78 -3.53
CA ILE A 447 11.96 28.42 -3.68
C ILE A 447 11.81 26.93 -4.04
N LYS A 448 12.65 26.41 -4.93
CA LYS A 448 12.61 25.00 -5.35
C LYS A 448 13.17 24.06 -4.27
N GLY A 449 14.26 24.46 -3.61
CA GLY A 449 14.96 23.63 -2.64
C GLY A 449 14.24 23.50 -1.29
N THR A 450 13.64 24.59 -0.81
CA THR A 450 13.05 24.64 0.53
C THR A 450 11.95 23.61 0.75
N PRO A 451 10.94 23.44 -0.14
CA PRO A 451 9.89 22.42 0.04
C PRO A 451 10.43 20.99 0.07
N TYR A 452 11.41 20.68 -0.78
CA TYR A 452 12.04 19.36 -0.84
C TYR A 452 12.79 19.03 0.46
N VAL A 453 13.65 19.95 0.91
CA VAL A 453 14.46 19.80 2.13
C VAL A 453 13.56 19.72 3.36
N THR A 454 12.65 20.69 3.52
CA THR A 454 11.76 20.75 4.70
C THR A 454 10.88 19.51 4.81
N SER A 455 10.31 19.01 3.71
CA SER A 455 9.52 17.78 3.71
C SER A 455 10.33 16.57 4.19
N ARG A 456 11.59 16.42 3.76
CA ARG A 456 12.47 15.30 4.18
C ARG A 456 12.90 15.45 5.64
N ILE A 457 13.27 16.65 6.06
CA ILE A 457 13.65 16.95 7.45
C ILE A 457 12.49 16.65 8.40
N ILE A 458 11.28 17.17 8.13
CA ILE A 458 10.10 16.95 8.99
C ILE A 458 9.77 15.46 9.15
N LYS A 459 10.00 14.65 8.11
CA LYS A 459 9.79 13.20 8.15
C LYS A 459 10.96 12.43 8.79
N GLY A 460 12.05 13.10 9.15
CA GLY A 460 13.29 12.47 9.64
C GLY A 460 13.93 11.55 8.60
N GLN A 461 13.74 11.85 7.31
CA GLN A 461 14.27 11.07 6.19
C GLN A 461 15.63 11.62 5.75
N LYS A 462 16.49 10.73 5.24
CA LYS A 462 17.73 11.09 4.57
C LYS A 462 17.43 11.95 3.34
N ILE A 463 18.27 12.95 3.09
CA ILE A 463 18.27 13.75 1.86
C ILE A 463 19.30 13.14 0.90
N ASP A 464 18.92 12.93 -0.36
CA ASP A 464 19.88 12.57 -1.40
C ASP A 464 20.61 13.86 -1.83
N TYR A 465 21.82 14.06 -1.29
CA TYR A 465 22.60 15.27 -1.54
C TYR A 465 22.99 15.41 -3.02
N GLN A 466 23.30 14.31 -3.72
CA GLN A 466 23.67 14.39 -5.13
C GLN A 466 22.49 14.84 -5.96
N ARG A 467 21.32 14.21 -5.75
CA ARG A 467 20.08 14.64 -6.39
C ARG A 467 19.75 16.10 -6.08
N PHE A 468 19.85 16.49 -4.82
CA PHE A 468 19.61 17.87 -4.41
C PHE A 468 20.56 18.84 -5.10
N LYS A 469 21.85 18.49 -5.18
CA LYS A 469 22.87 19.29 -5.84
C LYS A 469 22.59 19.44 -7.34
N GLU A 470 22.26 18.36 -8.01
CA GLU A 470 22.03 18.33 -9.45
C GLU A 470 20.73 19.02 -9.86
N GLU A 471 19.64 18.80 -9.11
CA GLU A 471 18.32 19.37 -9.43
C GLU A 471 18.14 20.80 -8.91
N VAL A 472 18.64 21.13 -7.72
CA VAL A 472 18.36 22.41 -7.05
C VAL A 472 19.54 23.36 -7.18
N LEU A 473 20.74 22.96 -6.74
CA LEU A 473 21.91 23.83 -6.77
C LEU A 473 22.35 24.15 -8.21
N ASN A 474 22.54 23.11 -9.02
CA ASN A 474 23.06 23.27 -10.36
C ASN A 474 21.96 23.51 -11.41
N ASN A 475 20.70 23.14 -11.11
CA ASN A 475 19.60 23.09 -12.08
C ASN A 475 19.97 22.35 -13.38
N GLU A 476 20.88 21.38 -13.30
CA GLU A 476 21.39 20.65 -14.46
C GLU A 476 20.38 19.62 -14.96
N PHE A 477 19.52 19.14 -14.07
CA PHE A 477 18.60 18.05 -14.36
C PHE A 477 17.21 18.28 -13.77
N SER A 478 16.21 17.71 -14.43
CA SER A 478 14.87 17.50 -13.90
C SER A 478 14.57 16.01 -13.91
N ARG A 479 14.10 15.47 -12.78
CA ARG A 479 13.84 14.03 -12.64
C ARG A 479 12.37 13.75 -12.38
N LYS A 480 11.87 12.70 -13.04
CA LYS A 480 10.54 12.14 -12.81
C LYS A 480 10.68 10.67 -12.42
N THR A 481 10.11 10.29 -11.28
CA THR A 481 10.09 8.90 -10.84
C THR A 481 9.18 8.06 -11.75
N ILE A 482 9.71 6.93 -12.21
CA ILE A 482 8.98 5.91 -12.98
C ILE A 482 8.56 4.76 -12.07
N PHE A 483 9.46 4.34 -11.19
CA PHE A 483 9.21 3.29 -10.23
C PHE A 483 10.06 3.50 -8.97
N GLN A 484 9.47 3.19 -7.82
CA GLN A 484 10.15 3.11 -6.53
C GLN A 484 9.62 1.88 -5.80
N GLY A 485 10.54 1.08 -5.26
CA GLY A 485 10.19 -0.09 -4.47
C GLY A 485 11.12 -1.26 -4.76
N LEU A 486 10.60 -2.46 -4.54
CA LEU A 486 11.38 -3.69 -4.60
C LEU A 486 11.37 -4.27 -6.01
N PHE A 487 12.54 -4.71 -6.48
CA PHE A 487 12.70 -5.39 -7.75
C PHE A 487 13.38 -6.73 -7.55
N PHE A 488 12.69 -7.78 -7.97
CA PHE A 488 13.10 -9.16 -7.89
C PHE A 488 13.26 -9.71 -9.32
N ARG A 489 14.33 -10.46 -9.54
CA ARG A 489 14.52 -11.27 -10.74
C ARG A 489 14.99 -12.66 -10.36
N ALA A 490 14.49 -13.66 -11.07
CA ALA A 490 14.97 -15.02 -10.95
C ALA A 490 14.91 -15.71 -12.31
N LYS A 491 15.75 -16.73 -12.47
CA LYS A 491 15.67 -17.61 -13.63
C LYS A 491 14.46 -18.53 -13.47
N PHE A 492 13.59 -18.52 -14.47
CA PHE A 492 12.48 -19.45 -14.58
C PHE A 492 12.95 -20.72 -15.30
N ASN A 493 12.53 -21.88 -14.83
CA ASN A 493 12.97 -23.19 -15.33
C ASN A 493 12.41 -23.56 -16.73
N LYS A 494 11.87 -22.59 -17.46
CA LYS A 494 11.32 -22.76 -18.80
C LYS A 494 11.62 -21.52 -19.64
N PHE A 495 11.94 -21.75 -20.91
CA PHE A 495 12.06 -20.70 -21.91
C PHE A 495 10.70 -20.41 -22.56
N PHE A 496 10.36 -19.12 -22.66
CA PHE A 496 9.16 -18.59 -23.27
C PHE A 496 9.53 -17.72 -24.47
N PRO A 497 9.26 -18.16 -25.71
CA PRO A 497 9.52 -17.32 -26.89
C PRO A 497 8.71 -16.02 -26.90
N GLY A 498 7.50 -16.02 -26.32
CA GLY A 498 6.68 -14.83 -26.20
C GLY A 498 6.83 -14.16 -24.83
N LYS A 499 6.31 -12.93 -24.76
CA LYS A 499 6.39 -12.09 -23.57
C LYS A 499 5.03 -12.03 -22.90
N THR A 500 5.00 -12.15 -21.58
CA THR A 500 3.76 -12.03 -20.78
C THR A 500 4.00 -11.10 -19.60
N VAL A 501 3.27 -9.98 -19.55
CA VAL A 501 3.37 -8.96 -18.51
C VAL A 501 2.04 -8.84 -17.78
N VAL A 502 2.08 -8.99 -16.46
CA VAL A 502 0.96 -8.85 -15.53
C VAL A 502 1.09 -7.54 -14.77
N LEU A 503 0.09 -6.68 -14.88
CA LEU A 503 0.10 -5.35 -14.27
C LEU A 503 -1.05 -5.20 -13.29
N PRO A 504 -0.86 -4.49 -12.19
CA PRO A 504 -1.94 -4.20 -11.27
C PRO A 504 -2.95 -3.27 -11.95
N LYS A 505 -4.24 -3.56 -11.78
CA LYS A 505 -5.30 -2.58 -12.05
C LYS A 505 -5.18 -1.48 -11.01
N LEU A 506 -4.91 -0.27 -11.48
CA LEU A 506 -4.88 0.94 -10.67
C LEU A 506 -6.28 1.56 -10.70
N ASP A 507 -6.82 1.91 -9.53
CA ASP A 507 -8.09 2.64 -9.46
C ASP A 507 -7.93 4.02 -10.13
N LYS A 508 -8.95 4.39 -10.91
CA LYS A 508 -9.02 5.55 -11.83
C LYS A 508 -8.39 6.84 -11.25
N ALA A 509 -7.12 7.13 -11.55
CA ALA A 509 -6.54 8.49 -11.41
C ALA A 509 -5.15 8.72 -12.06
N ASN A 510 -4.48 7.74 -12.66
CA ASN A 510 -3.17 7.99 -13.29
C ASN A 510 -3.13 7.55 -14.76
N ILE A 511 -3.04 8.57 -15.60
CA ILE A 511 -3.13 8.59 -17.07
C ILE A 511 -1.83 8.08 -17.71
N ASN A 512 -1.22 7.03 -17.15
CA ASN A 512 -0.08 6.34 -17.76
C ASN A 512 -0.47 5.00 -18.41
N THR A 513 -1.76 4.74 -18.57
CA THR A 513 -2.28 3.76 -19.54
C THR A 513 -2.33 4.32 -20.97
N ILE A 514 -1.50 5.32 -21.28
CA ILE A 514 -1.29 5.76 -22.66
C ILE A 514 -0.42 4.70 -23.32
N SER A 515 -1.10 3.83 -24.05
CA SER A 515 -0.58 3.05 -25.17
C SER A 515 0.79 2.46 -24.89
N ILE A 516 0.85 1.57 -23.90
CA ILE A 516 2.02 0.74 -23.82
C ILE A 516 2.06 -0.03 -25.14
N GLY A 517 3.21 -0.07 -25.84
CA GLY A 517 3.46 -0.91 -27.02
C GLY A 517 3.44 -2.40 -26.70
N LYS A 518 2.56 -2.79 -25.78
CA LYS A 518 2.29 -4.10 -25.23
C LYS A 518 1.55 -4.88 -26.28
N GLY A 519 1.91 -6.16 -26.42
CA GLY A 519 1.08 -7.14 -27.06
C GLY A 519 -0.37 -7.11 -26.58
N GLN A 520 -1.19 -7.94 -27.19
CA GLN A 520 -2.63 -7.89 -27.04
C GLN A 520 -3.04 -8.13 -25.57
N ALA A 521 -4.11 -7.46 -25.14
CA ALA A 521 -4.67 -7.70 -23.80
C ALA A 521 -5.28 -9.11 -23.75
N ILE A 522 -4.87 -9.91 -22.76
CA ILE A 522 -5.24 -11.32 -22.66
C ILE A 522 -6.26 -11.47 -21.53
N LYS A 523 -7.48 -11.90 -21.88
CA LYS A 523 -8.50 -12.25 -20.90
C LYS A 523 -8.26 -13.67 -20.38
N LEU A 524 -8.28 -13.78 -19.05
CA LEU A 524 -8.13 -15.01 -18.28
C LEU A 524 -9.41 -15.28 -17.49
N GLU A 525 -9.62 -16.54 -17.13
CA GLU A 525 -10.89 -17.03 -16.58
C GLU A 525 -10.98 -16.87 -15.06
N ASP A 526 -9.86 -16.63 -14.36
CA ASP A 526 -9.85 -16.47 -12.91
C ASP A 526 -10.42 -15.08 -12.51
N PRO A 527 -11.56 -15.02 -11.80
CA PRO A 527 -12.25 -13.77 -11.49
C PRO A 527 -11.50 -12.91 -10.45
N GLU A 528 -10.89 -13.54 -9.44
CA GLU A 528 -10.13 -12.85 -8.40
C GLU A 528 -8.86 -12.21 -8.96
N PHE A 529 -8.13 -12.95 -9.78
CA PHE A 529 -6.95 -12.47 -10.49
C PHE A 529 -7.33 -11.35 -11.45
N SER A 530 -8.38 -11.54 -12.25
CA SER A 530 -8.85 -10.55 -13.23
C SER A 530 -9.41 -9.29 -12.58
N LYS A 531 -9.85 -9.33 -11.31
CA LYS A 531 -10.19 -8.13 -10.53
C LYS A 531 -8.96 -7.30 -10.19
N LEU A 532 -7.84 -7.97 -9.90
CA LEU A 532 -6.62 -7.32 -9.42
C LEU A 532 -5.67 -6.92 -10.55
N TYR A 533 -5.63 -7.68 -11.65
CA TYR A 533 -4.60 -7.55 -12.68
C TYR A 533 -5.16 -7.41 -14.10
N THR A 534 -4.33 -6.84 -14.97
CA THR A 534 -4.50 -6.87 -16.43
C THR A 534 -3.27 -7.53 -17.04
N VAL A 535 -3.49 -8.47 -17.95
CA VAL A 535 -2.42 -9.22 -18.61
C VAL A 535 -2.27 -8.78 -20.04
N TYR A 536 -1.01 -8.61 -20.45
CA TYR A 536 -0.61 -8.29 -21.80
C TYR A 536 0.41 -9.32 -22.27
N GLY A 537 0.34 -9.72 -23.52
CA GLY A 537 1.36 -10.58 -24.09
C GLY A 537 1.24 -10.73 -25.59
N ASP A 538 2.28 -11.29 -26.17
CA ASP A 538 2.37 -11.44 -27.63
C ASP A 538 1.69 -12.73 -28.11
N ASN A 539 1.52 -13.71 -27.20
CA ASN A 539 0.90 -15.00 -27.49
C ASN A 539 -0.11 -15.38 -26.40
N GLN A 540 -1.38 -15.49 -26.81
CA GLN A 540 -2.50 -15.76 -25.90
C GLN A 540 -2.46 -17.17 -25.29
N VAL A 541 -1.97 -18.16 -26.05
CA VAL A 541 -1.89 -19.57 -25.62
C VAL A 541 -0.76 -19.72 -24.61
N GLU A 542 0.39 -19.16 -24.92
CA GLU A 542 1.56 -19.19 -24.04
C GLU A 542 1.29 -18.45 -22.71
N ALA A 543 0.63 -17.29 -22.75
CA ALA A 543 0.29 -16.57 -21.53
C ALA A 543 -0.63 -17.38 -20.60
N ARG A 544 -1.61 -18.12 -21.15
CA ARG A 544 -2.48 -19.01 -20.37
C ARG A 544 -1.73 -20.21 -19.79
N TYR A 545 -0.73 -20.69 -20.52
CA TYR A 545 0.13 -21.75 -20.05
C TYR A 545 1.03 -21.29 -18.90
N ILE A 546 1.64 -20.10 -19.02
CA ILE A 546 2.43 -19.47 -17.95
C ILE A 546 1.55 -19.21 -16.73
N LEU A 547 0.45 -18.48 -16.94
CA LEU A 547 -0.51 -18.10 -15.91
C LEU A 547 -1.54 -19.20 -15.69
N SER A 548 -1.06 -20.38 -15.32
CA SER A 548 -1.91 -21.47 -14.84
C SER A 548 -2.76 -21.00 -13.65
N THR A 549 -3.91 -21.66 -13.42
CA THR A 549 -4.80 -21.37 -12.28
C THR A 549 -4.06 -21.34 -10.96
N ASN A 550 -3.10 -22.26 -10.76
CA ASN A 550 -2.27 -22.31 -9.57
C ASN A 550 -1.36 -21.07 -9.42
N LEU A 551 -0.70 -20.64 -10.51
CA LEU A 551 0.16 -19.46 -10.47
C LEU A 551 -0.65 -18.17 -10.28
N MET A 552 -1.82 -18.06 -10.92
CA MET A 552 -2.74 -16.94 -10.71
C MET A 552 -3.18 -16.84 -9.24
N GLU A 553 -3.61 -17.96 -8.64
CA GLU A 553 -3.99 -18.01 -7.23
C GLU A 553 -2.83 -17.59 -6.31
N LYS A 554 -1.61 -18.06 -6.60
CA LYS A 554 -0.39 -17.68 -5.87
C LYS A 554 -0.08 -16.19 -6.00
N LEU A 555 -0.21 -15.61 -7.19
CA LEU A 555 -0.03 -14.16 -7.41
C LEU A 555 -1.09 -13.33 -6.68
N VAL A 556 -2.32 -13.82 -6.58
CA VAL A 556 -3.38 -13.19 -5.78
C VAL A 556 -3.03 -13.25 -4.29
N LYS A 557 -2.63 -14.42 -3.78
CA LYS A 557 -2.19 -14.59 -2.38
C LYS A 557 -0.99 -13.72 -2.05
N PHE A 558 0.02 -13.69 -2.92
CA PHE A 558 1.22 -12.88 -2.76
C PHE A 558 0.88 -11.38 -2.70
N ARG A 559 -0.02 -10.89 -3.57
CA ARG A 559 -0.51 -9.50 -3.49
C ARG A 559 -1.28 -9.20 -2.23
N LYS A 560 -2.17 -10.10 -1.80
CA LYS A 560 -2.90 -9.95 -0.54
C LYS A 560 -1.93 -9.91 0.66
N LYS A 561 -0.86 -10.73 0.64
CA LYS A 561 0.22 -10.75 1.64
C LYS A 561 1.06 -9.47 1.63
N ALA A 562 1.44 -8.97 0.46
CA ALA A 562 2.24 -7.76 0.32
C ALA A 562 1.46 -6.48 0.65
N GLY A 563 0.15 -6.45 0.37
CA GLY A 563 -0.69 -5.26 0.56
C GLY A 563 -0.33 -4.07 -0.35
N LYS A 564 0.43 -4.31 -1.43
CA LYS A 564 0.92 -3.30 -2.36
C LYS A 564 0.66 -3.71 -3.82
N ASN A 565 0.85 -2.77 -4.75
CA ASN A 565 0.79 -3.06 -6.17
C ASN A 565 1.98 -3.93 -6.57
N ILE A 566 1.69 -5.00 -7.29
CA ILE A 566 2.68 -5.97 -7.76
C ILE A 566 2.62 -6.02 -9.28
N TYR A 567 3.78 -5.96 -9.89
CA TYR A 567 3.99 -6.11 -11.31
C TYR A 567 4.77 -7.38 -11.53
N VAL A 568 4.38 -8.18 -12.51
CA VAL A 568 5.07 -9.42 -12.85
C VAL A 568 5.34 -9.47 -14.34
N SER A 569 6.48 -9.98 -14.73
CA SER A 569 6.79 -10.19 -16.14
C SER A 569 7.55 -11.49 -16.35
N PHE A 570 7.17 -12.18 -17.42
CA PHE A 570 7.80 -13.39 -17.93
C PHE A 570 8.33 -13.06 -19.32
N VAL A 571 9.66 -13.07 -19.44
CA VAL A 571 10.37 -12.79 -20.70
C VAL A 571 11.50 -13.80 -20.81
N GLU A 572 11.53 -14.54 -21.92
CA GLU A 572 12.53 -15.60 -22.16
C GLU A 572 12.52 -16.64 -21.04
N ASN A 573 13.61 -16.77 -20.28
CA ASN A 573 13.73 -17.68 -19.15
C ASN A 573 13.79 -16.93 -17.81
N MET A 574 13.24 -15.71 -17.74
CA MET A 574 13.31 -14.87 -16.55
C MET A 574 11.91 -14.50 -16.06
N ILE A 575 11.75 -14.54 -14.73
CA ILE A 575 10.63 -13.91 -14.04
C ILE A 575 11.13 -12.64 -13.36
N TYR A 576 10.40 -11.55 -13.55
CA TYR A 576 10.62 -10.26 -12.89
C TYR A 576 9.40 -9.92 -12.05
N ILE A 577 9.63 -9.43 -10.83
CA ILE A 577 8.57 -8.97 -9.95
C ILE A 577 8.97 -7.61 -9.41
N ALA A 578 8.09 -6.63 -9.55
CA ALA A 578 8.27 -5.32 -8.94
C ALA A 578 7.15 -5.10 -7.92
N VAL A 579 7.50 -4.73 -6.69
CA VAL A 579 6.54 -4.40 -5.63
C VAL A 579 6.68 -2.92 -5.31
N GLU A 580 5.65 -2.14 -5.63
CA GLU A 580 5.67 -0.68 -5.46
C GLU A 580 5.78 -0.30 -3.98
N SER A 581 6.61 0.69 -3.67
CA SER A 581 6.71 1.29 -2.34
C SER A 581 6.80 2.80 -2.43
N SER A 582 6.08 3.51 -1.57
CA SER A 582 6.11 4.98 -1.49
C SER A 582 7.21 5.52 -0.57
N GLU A 583 7.89 4.64 0.16
CA GLU A 583 8.93 4.99 1.13
C GLU A 583 10.13 4.06 0.96
N ASP A 584 11.29 4.57 1.39
CA ASP A 584 12.55 3.85 1.46
C ASP A 584 12.43 2.74 2.53
N LEU A 585 12.51 1.47 2.11
CA LEU A 585 12.03 0.32 2.90
C LEU A 585 12.97 -0.10 4.02
N PHE A 586 14.27 0.12 3.86
CA PHE A 586 15.30 -0.24 4.82
C PHE A 586 15.98 0.98 5.47
N GLU A 587 15.49 2.18 5.18
CA GLU A 587 16.03 3.41 5.75
C GLU A 587 15.42 3.70 7.13
N PRO A 588 16.25 3.92 8.18
CA PRO A 588 15.74 4.26 9.49
C PRO A 588 15.28 5.73 9.52
N LYS A 589 14.04 5.96 9.99
CA LYS A 589 13.52 7.31 10.24
C LYS A 589 14.17 7.90 11.49
N LEU A 590 14.86 9.03 11.37
CA LEU A 590 15.61 9.66 12.46
C LEU A 590 14.75 9.98 13.70
N TYR A 591 13.48 10.31 13.50
CA TYR A 591 12.56 10.70 14.57
C TYR A 591 11.81 9.52 15.20
N ASN A 592 11.94 8.32 14.63
CA ASN A 592 11.34 7.12 15.19
C ASN A 592 12.30 6.44 16.16
N ASN A 593 11.75 5.91 17.26
CA ASN A 593 12.52 5.11 18.22
C ASN A 593 12.69 3.68 17.69
N MET A 594 13.94 3.29 17.41
CA MET A 594 14.29 1.98 16.87
C MET A 594 14.32 0.86 17.93
N LEU A 595 14.16 1.18 19.21
CA LEU A 595 14.00 0.18 20.28
C LEU A 595 12.62 -0.51 20.25
N SER A 596 11.66 0.07 19.53
CA SER A 596 10.34 -0.55 19.36
C SER A 596 10.42 -1.75 18.42
N PHE A 597 9.57 -2.76 18.64
CA PHE A 597 9.56 -3.96 17.80
C PHE A 597 9.00 -3.70 16.39
N THR A 598 8.18 -2.67 16.21
CA THR A 598 7.47 -2.41 14.94
C THR A 598 8.40 -2.23 13.73
N PRO A 599 9.43 -1.35 13.76
CA PRO A 599 10.35 -1.21 12.62
C PRO A 599 11.12 -2.50 12.34
N MET A 600 11.57 -3.21 13.38
CA MET A 600 12.28 -4.48 13.23
C MET A 600 11.42 -5.53 12.52
N ARG A 601 10.15 -5.60 12.92
CA ARG A 601 9.16 -6.48 12.30
C ARG A 601 8.96 -6.13 10.82
N GLU A 602 8.84 -4.85 10.47
CA GLU A 602 8.67 -4.42 9.08
C GLU A 602 9.87 -4.83 8.20
N TYR A 603 11.10 -4.65 8.68
CA TYR A 603 12.30 -5.09 7.95
C TYR A 603 12.33 -6.62 7.80
N PHE A 604 12.05 -7.36 8.87
CA PHE A 604 11.98 -8.82 8.85
C PHE A 604 10.90 -9.34 7.89
N GLU A 605 9.68 -8.83 7.98
CA GLU A 605 8.57 -9.22 7.10
C GLU A 605 8.86 -8.86 5.64
N THR A 606 9.55 -7.74 5.38
CA THR A 606 9.94 -7.35 4.02
C THR A 606 10.96 -8.31 3.42
N ILE A 607 12.02 -8.68 4.15
CA ILE A 607 13.01 -9.66 3.68
C ILE A 607 12.34 -11.03 3.49
N GLN A 608 11.49 -11.47 4.43
CA GLN A 608 10.77 -12.73 4.31
C GLN A 608 9.77 -12.76 3.17
N LEU A 609 9.08 -11.64 2.89
CA LEU A 609 8.19 -11.52 1.75
C LEU A 609 8.93 -11.81 0.44
N MET A 610 10.15 -11.29 0.32
CA MET A 610 10.96 -11.38 -0.89
C MET A 610 11.60 -12.75 -1.07
N LEU A 611 12.20 -13.29 -0.01
CA LEU A 611 12.77 -14.65 -0.06
C LEU A 611 11.67 -15.71 -0.22
N GLY A 612 10.49 -15.45 0.37
CA GLY A 612 9.30 -16.29 0.23
C GLY A 612 8.72 -16.33 -1.18
N ILE A 613 9.11 -15.43 -2.11
CA ILE A 613 8.64 -15.47 -3.52
C ILE A 613 8.95 -16.82 -4.17
N VAL A 614 10.12 -17.40 -3.87
CA VAL A 614 10.56 -18.67 -4.48
C VAL A 614 9.59 -19.80 -4.13
N ASP A 615 9.17 -19.88 -2.88
CA ASP A 615 8.22 -20.89 -2.40
C ASP A 615 6.77 -20.52 -2.75
N ASP A 616 6.38 -19.26 -2.51
CA ASP A 616 5.05 -18.72 -2.82
C ASP A 616 4.71 -18.93 -4.30
N LEU A 617 5.68 -18.83 -5.21
CA LEU A 617 5.50 -19.07 -6.65
C LEU A 617 5.96 -20.43 -7.16
N ASN A 618 6.43 -21.34 -6.28
CA ASN A 618 6.98 -22.66 -6.64
C ASN A 618 8.09 -22.60 -7.72
N LEU A 619 9.00 -21.63 -7.66
CA LEU A 619 10.05 -21.47 -8.68
C LEU A 619 11.01 -22.67 -8.72
N ASN A 620 11.22 -23.35 -7.59
CA ASN A 620 12.04 -24.57 -7.50
C ASN A 620 11.41 -25.82 -8.11
N ARG A 621 10.10 -25.82 -8.42
CA ARG A 621 9.44 -27.03 -8.91
C ARG A 621 9.75 -27.24 -10.39
N ARG A 622 10.55 -28.26 -10.71
CA ARG A 622 10.71 -28.79 -12.08
C ARG A 622 9.48 -29.61 -12.46
N ILE A 623 8.37 -28.94 -12.78
CA ILE A 623 7.20 -29.61 -13.41
C ILE A 623 7.37 -29.75 -14.94
N TRP A 624 8.50 -29.30 -15.49
CA TRP A 624 8.74 -29.24 -16.92
C TRP A 624 9.96 -30.11 -17.26
N SER A 625 9.75 -31.28 -17.89
CA SER A 625 10.84 -32.06 -18.46
C SER A 625 11.37 -31.35 -19.71
N GLN A 626 12.70 -31.22 -19.83
CA GLN A 626 13.33 -30.81 -21.07
C GLN A 626 13.15 -31.95 -22.08
N ASN A 627 12.28 -31.74 -23.09
CA ASN A 627 12.30 -32.51 -24.31
C ASN A 627 12.86 -31.65 -25.43
#